data_AF-S4NUY1-F1
#
_entry.id   AF-S4NUY1-F1
#
_cell.length_a   1.000
_cell.length_b   1.000
_cell.length_c   1.000
_cell.angle_alpha   90.00
_cell.angle_beta   90.00
_cell.angle_gamma   90.00
#
_symmetry.space_group_name_H-M   'P 1'
#
loop_
_entity.id
_entity.type
_entity.pdbx_description
1 polymer ?
#
loop_
_entity_poly.entity_id
_entity_poly.type
_entity_poly.pdbx_seq_one_letter_code
_entity_poly.pdbx_strand_id
1 'polypeptide(L)'
;DTVVQADNEYPLRLTSGVCQKKTNATGVRVQKFTCDDLVGSEDKIIQSIATHGPVTVAVNALTWQNYLGGVIQYHCSGSPKDLNH
;
A
#
# COMPACT_ATOMS: atom_id res chain seq x y z
N ASP A 1 9.07 15.21 10.55
CA ASP A 1 8.96 13.77 10.85
C ASP A 1 7.86 13.45 11.82
N THR A 2 6.84 12.74 11.35
CA THR A 2 5.72 12.25 12.16
C THR A 2 5.89 10.74 12.36
N VAL A 3 5.71 10.26 13.59
CA VAL A 3 5.67 8.82 13.90
C VAL A 3 4.33 8.23 13.46
N VAL A 4 4.35 7.03 12.89
CA VAL A 4 3.14 6.22 12.68
C VAL A 4 2.89 5.44 13.95
N GLN A 5 1.79 5.73 14.62
CA GLN A 5 1.39 5.12 15.89
C GLN A 5 0.72 3.77 15.67
N ALA A 6 0.77 2.90 16.69
CA ALA A 6 0.00 1.66 16.68
C ALA A 6 -1.51 1.95 16.72
N ASP A 7 -2.31 1.07 16.11
CA ASP A 7 -3.77 1.25 16.00
C ASP A 7 -4.45 1.37 17.38
N ASN A 8 -3.98 0.67 18.41
CA ASN A 8 -4.51 0.83 19.77
C ASN A 8 -4.27 2.23 20.38
N GLU A 9 -3.24 2.96 19.93
CA GLU A 9 -2.96 4.34 20.36
C GLU A 9 -3.65 5.39 19.48
N TYR A 10 -3.87 5.07 18.20
CA TYR A 10 -4.59 5.89 17.23
C TYR A 10 -5.55 5.01 16.40
N PRO A 11 -6.74 4.69 16.94
CA PRO A 11 -7.64 3.73 16.30
C PRO A 11 -8.26 4.23 15.01
N LEU A 12 -8.44 3.31 14.05
CA LEU A 12 -9.18 3.54 12.82
C LEU A 12 -10.64 3.98 13.09
N ARG A 13 -11.08 5.05 12.42
CA ARG A 13 -12.44 5.60 12.55
C ARG A 13 -13.31 5.47 11.29
N LEU A 14 -12.74 5.04 10.16
CA LEU A 14 -13.42 4.97 8.85
C LEU A 14 -14.09 6.29 8.40
N THR A 15 -13.62 7.43 8.92
CA THR A 15 -14.06 8.77 8.53
C THR A 15 -12.90 9.75 8.70
N SER A 16 -12.89 10.81 7.89
CA SER A 16 -12.01 11.95 8.09
C SER A 16 -12.35 12.67 9.40
N GLY A 17 -11.32 13.19 10.08
CA GLY A 17 -11.47 13.89 11.35
C GLY A 17 -10.26 14.74 11.69
N VAL A 18 -10.29 15.39 12.85
CA VAL A 18 -9.17 16.22 13.32
C VAL A 18 -7.99 15.32 13.71
N CYS A 19 -6.77 15.71 13.33
CA CYS A 19 -5.55 14.98 13.70
C CYS A 19 -5.38 14.90 15.22
N GLN A 20 -5.32 13.69 15.76
CA GLN A 20 -5.17 13.41 17.20
C GLN A 20 -3.75 12.93 17.57
N LYS A 21 -2.73 13.33 16.79
CA LYS A 21 -1.36 12.91 17.06
C LYS A 21 -0.93 13.37 18.46
N LYS A 22 -0.28 12.49 19.21
CA LYS A 22 0.26 12.85 20.54
C LYS A 22 1.64 13.48 20.37
N THR A 23 1.95 14.51 21.17
CA THR A 23 3.26 15.19 21.13
C THR A 23 4.42 14.24 21.45
N ASN A 24 4.22 13.30 22.37
CA ASN A 24 5.18 12.27 22.75
C ASN A 24 4.75 10.88 22.24
N ALA A 25 4.22 10.83 21.02
CA ALA A 25 3.78 9.58 20.40
C ALA A 25 4.95 8.60 20.23
N THR A 26 4.69 7.32 20.52
CA THR A 26 5.59 6.22 20.19
C THR A 26 5.17 5.59 18.87
N GLY A 27 6.09 4.88 18.19
CA GLY A 27 5.77 4.22 16.93
C GLY A 27 6.95 4.12 15.98
N VAL A 28 6.64 3.91 14.71
CA VAL A 28 7.63 3.67 13.65
C VAL A 28 7.82 4.92 12.81
N ARG A 29 9.02 5.09 12.25
CA ARG A 29 9.35 6.17 11.32
C ARG A 29 9.89 5.58 10.03
N VAL A 30 9.53 6.19 8.91
CA VAL A 30 10.11 5.86 7.61
C VAL A 30 11.50 6.45 7.56
N GLN A 31 12.52 5.59 7.43
CA GLN A 31 13.90 6.04 7.26
C GLN A 31 14.20 6.34 5.79
N LYS A 32 13.76 5.47 4.88
CA LYS A 32 13.97 5.56 3.44
C LYS A 32 12.80 4.90 2.73
N PHE A 33 12.51 5.38 1.53
CA PHE A 33 11.57 4.78 0.59
C PHE A 33 12.03 5.09 -0.83
N THR A 34 11.60 4.29 -1.79
CA THR A 34 11.69 4.62 -3.22
C THR A 34 10.28 4.63 -3.82
N CYS A 35 10.11 5.39 -4.90
CA CYS A 35 8.86 5.44 -5.66
C CYS A 35 9.22 5.22 -7.11
N ASP A 36 9.12 3.97 -7.56
CA ASP A 36 9.54 3.55 -8.90
C ASP A 36 8.31 3.08 -9.68
N ASP A 37 8.20 3.49 -10.95
CA ASP A 37 7.26 2.87 -11.88
C ASP A 37 7.89 1.57 -12.38
N LEU A 38 7.26 0.46 -12.02
CA LEU A 38 7.72 -0.89 -12.32
C LEU A 38 6.76 -1.63 -13.24
N VAL A 39 5.85 -0.93 -13.93
CA VAL A 39 4.97 -1.54 -14.94
C VAL A 39 5.84 -2.17 -16.04
N GLY A 40 5.70 -3.48 -16.26
CA GLY A 40 6.53 -4.24 -17.20
C GLY A 40 7.95 -4.54 -16.69
N SER A 41 8.22 -4.35 -15.39
CA SER A 41 9.47 -4.69 -14.71
C SER A 41 9.19 -5.48 -13.41
N GLU A 42 8.25 -6.42 -13.47
CA GLU A 42 7.79 -7.21 -12.32
C GLU A 42 8.90 -8.10 -11.72
N ASP A 43 9.95 -8.40 -12.48
CA ASP A 43 11.16 -9.06 -11.99
C ASP A 43 11.85 -8.27 -10.85
N LYS A 44 11.84 -6.93 -10.93
CA LYS A 44 12.35 -6.05 -9.87
C LYS A 44 11.47 -6.07 -8.62
N ILE A 45 10.15 -6.25 -8.79
CA ILE A 45 9.22 -6.43 -7.67
C ILE A 45 9.53 -7.76 -6.97
N ILE A 46 9.72 -8.85 -7.73
CA ILE A 46 10.11 -10.16 -7.19
C ILE A 46 11.43 -10.06 -6.42
N GLN A 47 12.43 -9.38 -6.98
CA GLN A 47 13.72 -9.18 -6.31
C GLN A 47 13.55 -8.41 -4.99
N SER A 48 12.76 -7.33 -4.98
CA SER A 48 12.48 -6.55 -3.78
C SER A 48 11.79 -7.38 -2.71
N ILE A 49 10.78 -8.19 -3.09
CA ILE A 49 10.09 -9.10 -2.16
C ILE A 49 11.07 -10.08 -1.53
N ALA A 50 11.95 -10.70 -2.33
CA ALA A 50 12.89 -11.70 -1.85
C ALA A 50 13.99 -11.13 -0.95
N THR A 51 14.40 -9.88 -1.15
CA THR A 51 15.59 -9.29 -0.50
C THR A 51 15.26 -8.27 0.58
N HIS A 52 14.09 -7.63 0.54
CA HIS A 52 13.69 -6.55 1.45
C HIS A 52 12.38 -6.85 2.20
N GLY A 53 11.46 -7.62 1.60
CA GLY A 53 10.16 -7.95 2.18
C GLY A 53 8.98 -7.36 1.40
N PRO A 54 7.78 -7.27 1.99
CA PRO A 54 6.57 -6.83 1.29
C PRO A 54 6.74 -5.47 0.59
N VAL A 55 6.20 -5.36 -0.63
CA VAL A 55 6.20 -4.14 -1.44
C VAL A 55 4.78 -3.60 -1.54
N THR A 56 4.60 -2.31 -1.25
CA THR A 56 3.32 -1.62 -1.48
C THR A 56 3.13 -1.39 -2.98
N VAL A 57 1.97 -1.76 -3.50
CA VAL A 57 1.59 -1.60 -4.91
C VAL A 57 0.23 -0.94 -5.02
N ALA A 58 -0.08 -0.39 -6.19
CA ALA A 58 -1.43 0.06 -6.55
C ALA A 58 -1.91 -0.76 -7.75
N VAL A 59 -3.18 -1.14 -7.76
CA VAL A 59 -3.77 -2.00 -8.78
C VAL A 59 -5.08 -1.44 -9.31
N ASN A 60 -5.52 -1.94 -10.46
CA ASN A 60 -6.90 -1.76 -10.92
C ASN A 60 -7.73 -2.98 -10.44
N ALA A 61 -8.45 -2.79 -9.34
CA ALA A 61 -9.23 -3.83 -8.67
C ALA A 61 -10.71 -3.89 -9.12
N LEU A 62 -11.06 -3.30 -10.28
CA LEU A 62 -12.46 -3.18 -10.73
C LEU A 62 -13.22 -4.51 -10.75
N THR A 63 -12.55 -5.61 -11.10
CA THR A 63 -13.16 -6.94 -11.23
C THR A 63 -13.14 -7.75 -9.93
N TRP A 64 -12.57 -7.23 -8.84
CA TRP A 64 -12.19 -8.02 -7.67
C TRP A 64 -13.29 -8.14 -6.61
N GLN A 65 -14.32 -7.29 -6.67
CA GLN A 65 -15.38 -7.22 -5.64
C GLN A 65 -16.01 -8.58 -5.33
N ASN A 66 -16.16 -9.45 -6.33
CA ASN A 66 -16.78 -10.77 -6.22
C ASN A 66 -15.77 -11.91 -6.47
N TYR A 67 -14.47 -11.65 -6.29
CA TYR A 67 -13.45 -12.67 -6.45
C TYR A 67 -13.59 -13.75 -5.36
N LEU A 68 -13.63 -15.02 -5.79
CA LEU A 68 -13.78 -16.17 -4.88
C LEU A 68 -12.56 -17.10 -4.86
N GLY A 69 -11.71 -17.06 -5.89
CA GLY A 69 -10.53 -17.93 -5.99
C GLY A 69 -9.95 -18.02 -7.41
N GLY A 70 -8.74 -18.57 -7.52
CA GLY A 70 -8.00 -18.72 -8.78
C GLY A 70 -6.88 -17.70 -8.94
N VAL A 71 -6.59 -17.29 -10.18
CA VAL A 71 -5.60 -16.25 -10.49
C VAL A 71 -6.25 -15.23 -11.43
N ILE A 72 -6.28 -13.96 -11.01
CA ILE A 72 -6.77 -12.85 -11.81
C ILE A 72 -5.69 -12.48 -12.83
N GLN A 73 -6.03 -12.48 -14.12
CA GLN A 73 -5.05 -12.31 -15.20
C GLN A 73 -5.48 -11.29 -16.28
N TYR A 74 -6.75 -10.91 -16.33
CA TYR A 74 -7.31 -10.13 -17.43
C TYR A 74 -8.25 -9.04 -16.94
N HIS A 75 -8.56 -8.10 -17.84
CA HIS A 75 -9.51 -7.01 -17.61
C HIS A 75 -9.12 -6.03 -16.50
N CYS A 76 -7.82 -5.91 -16.22
CA CYS A 76 -7.23 -4.91 -15.34
C CYS A 76 -6.11 -4.18 -16.10
N SER A 77 -6.37 -2.93 -16.52
CA SER A 77 -5.35 -2.09 -17.15
C SER A 77 -4.25 -1.73 -16.14
N GLY A 78 -2.99 -1.82 -16.56
CA GLY A 78 -1.82 -1.37 -15.78
C GLY A 78 -1.51 0.13 -15.93
N SER A 79 -2.36 0.88 -16.65
CA SER A 79 -2.21 2.34 -16.78
C SER A 79 -2.31 3.01 -15.40
N PRO A 80 -1.38 3.93 -15.06
CA PRO A 80 -1.43 4.67 -13.79
C PRO A 80 -2.75 5.41 -13.54
N LYS A 81 -3.49 5.78 -14.59
CA LYS A 81 -4.79 6.46 -14.47
C LYS A 81 -5.94 5.54 -14.07
N ASP A 82 -5.76 4.23 -14.26
CA ASP A 82 -6.80 3.23 -13.99
C ASP A 82 -6.61 2.55 -12.62
N LEU A 83 -5.53 2.85 -11.91
CA LEU A 83 -5.25 2.33 -10.56
C LEU A 83 -6.24 2.95 -9.57
N ASN A 84 -6.83 2.10 -8.72
CA ASN A 84 -7.94 2.50 -7.85
C ASN A 84 -7.94 1.82 -6.47
N HIS A 85 -6.96 0.96 -6.19
CA HIS A 85 -6.80 0.30 -4.90
C HIS A 85 -5.33 0.15 -4.53
#